data_AF-A0A0E3SPZ7-F1
#
_entry.id   AF-A0A0E3SPZ7-F1
#
_cell.length_a   1.000
_cell.length_b   1.000
_cell.length_c   1.000
_cell.angle_alpha   90.00
_cell.angle_beta   90.00
_cell.angle_gamma   90.00
#
_symmetry.space_group_name_H-M   'P 1'
#
loop_
_entity.id
_entity.type
_entity.pdbx_description
1 polymer ?
#
loop_
_entity_poly.entity_id
_entity_poly.type
_entity_poly.pdbx_seq_one_letter_code
_entity_poly.pdbx_strand_id
1 'polypeptide(L)' 'MSTPEALTELRFNGVFTVTAPVLQINDTFLTHEEIFSEGEVNPEKIQEIL' A
#
# COMPACT_ATOMS: atom_id res chain seq x y z
N MET A 1 19.70 14.86 13.74
CA MET A 1 19.70 15.67 12.51
C MET A 1 19.05 14.83 11.43
N SER A 2 17.75 15.04 11.19
CA SER A 2 17.05 14.36 10.08
C SER A 2 17.39 15.10 8.79
N THR A 3 18.05 14.42 7.85
CA THR A 3 18.37 15.00 6.54
C THR A 3 17.13 15.00 5.63
N PRO A 4 17.03 15.92 4.66
CA PRO A 4 15.93 15.96 3.68
C PRO A 4 15.77 14.65 2.88
N GLU A 5 16.88 13.91 2.71
CA GLU A 5 16.91 12.59 2.06
C GLU A 5 16.15 11.52 2.85
N ALA A 6 16.05 11.64 4.18
CA ALA A 6 15.27 10.71 5.01
C ALA A 6 13.75 10.95 4.94
N LEU A 7 13.33 12.10 4.41
CA LEU A 7 11.92 12.49 4.25
C LEU A 7 11.34 12.13 2.88
N THR A 8 12.19 11.68 1.95
CA THR A 8 11.83 11.55 0.54
C THR A 8 11.85 10.08 0.13
N GLU A 9 10.64 9.51 0.07
CA GLU A 9 10.24 8.45 -0.86
C GLU A 9 10.58 7.00 -0.49
N LEU A 10 9.64 6.35 0.20
CA LEU A 10 9.41 4.93 0.02
C LEU A 10 8.89 4.72 -1.42
N ARG A 11 9.78 4.35 -2.34
CA ARG A 11 9.41 4.04 -3.73
C ARG A 11 8.49 2.82 -3.76
N PHE A 12 7.20 3.05 -3.97
CA PHE A 12 6.22 1.99 -4.22
C PHE A 12 5.67 2.12 -5.64
N ASN A 13 6.07 1.22 -6.55
CA ASN A 13 5.58 1.12 -7.93
C ASN A 13 5.52 2.45 -8.73
N GLY A 14 6.50 3.34 -8.54
CA GLY A 14 6.63 4.59 -9.30
C GLY A 14 5.81 5.77 -8.78
N VAL A 15 5.15 5.62 -7.62
CA VAL A 15 4.46 6.71 -6.94
C VAL A 15 5.33 7.24 -5.80
N PHE A 16 5.57 8.54 -5.82
CA PHE A 16 6.28 9.26 -4.77
C PHE A 16 5.28 9.73 -3.71
N THR A 17 5.40 9.21 -2.50
CA THR A 17 4.52 9.56 -1.39
C THR A 17 5.26 9.51 -0.06
N VAL A 18 4.89 10.43 0.83
CA VAL A 18 5.38 10.50 2.21
C VAL A 18 4.60 9.55 3.15
N THR A 19 3.51 8.97 2.67
CA THR A 19 2.66 8.00 3.39
C THR A 19 2.46 6.74 2.57
N ALA A 20 2.45 5.58 3.21
CA ALA A 20 2.22 4.30 2.53
C ALA A 20 0.87 4.31 1.78
N PRO A 21 0.84 3.95 0.48
CA PRO A 21 -0.40 3.89 -0.27
C PRO A 21 -1.27 2.71 0.23
N VAL A 22 -2.55 2.99 0.46
CA VAL A 22 -3.56 2.00 0.85
C VAL A 22 -4.77 2.11 -0.07
N LEU A 23 -5.46 0.99 -0.30
CA LEU A 23 -6.77 0.96 -0.92
C LEU A 23 -7.83 1.11 0.19
N GLN A 24 -8.71 2.10 0.08
CA GLN A 24 -9.83 2.26 0.99
C GLN A 24 -11.14 1.85 0.32
N ILE A 25 -11.88 0.96 0.96
CA ILE A 25 -13.24 0.56 0.57
C ILE A 25 -14.11 0.65 1.84
N ASN A 26 -15.13 1.52 1.82
CA ASN A 26 -15.91 1.88 3.00
C ASN A 26 -14.99 2.33 4.16
N ASP A 27 -15.07 1.64 5.30
CA ASP A 27 -14.24 1.87 6.50
C ASP A 27 -13.02 0.94 6.59
N THR A 28 -12.74 0.16 5.54
CA THR A 28 -11.62 -0.79 5.48
C THR A 28 -10.46 -0.20 4.69
N PHE A 29 -9.26 -0.30 5.26
CA PHE A 29 -8.00 0.09 4.61
C PHE A 29 -7.16 -1.15 4.36
N LEU A 30 -6.69 -1.33 3.12
CA LEU A 30 -5.89 -2.46 2.70
C LEU A 30 -4.54 -1.99 2.18
N THR A 31 -3.48 -2.56 2.71
CA THR A 31 -2.12 -2.34 2.22
C THR A 31 -1.82 -3.20 0.99
N HIS A 32 -0.75 -2.88 0.28
CA HIS A 32 -0.33 -3.69 -0.86
C HIS A 32 -0.08 -5.15 -0.48
N GLU A 33 0.57 -5.41 0.65
CA GLU A 33 0.90 -6.77 1.11
C GLU A 33 -0.34 -7.59 1.49
N GLU A 34 -1.46 -6.93 1.78
CA GLU A 34 -2.73 -7.60 2.04
C GLU A 34 -3.49 -7.92 0.75
N ILE A 35 -3.37 -7.05 -0.26
CA ILE A 35 -4.03 -7.21 -1.56
C ILE A 35 -3.26 -8.16 -2.47
N PHE A 36 -1.92 -8.18 -2.37
CA PHE A 36 -1.06 -8.94 -3.25
C PHE A 36 -0.15 -9.88 -2.46
N SER A 37 -0.19 -11.16 -2.82
CA SER A 37 0.69 -12.21 -2.30
C SER A 37 1.44 -12.84 -3.47
N GLU A 38 2.78 -12.90 -3.38
CA GLU A 38 3.65 -13.50 -4.41
C GLU A 38 3.47 -12.90 -5.82
N GLY A 39 3.03 -11.64 -5.91
CA GLY A 39 2.77 -10.95 -7.17
C GLY A 39 1.40 -11.24 -7.78
N GLU A 40 0.58 -12.04 -7.12
CA GLU A 40 -0.81 -12.31 -7.48
C GLU A 40 -1.78 -11.60 -6.53
N VAL A 41 -2.99 -11.33 -7.00
CA VAL A 41 -4.04 -10.75 -6.15
C VAL A 41 -4.52 -11.83 -5.18
N ASN A 42 -4.61 -11.49 -3.89
CA ASN A 42 -5.17 -12.37 -2.87
C ASN A 42 -6.70 -12.45 -3.00
N PRO A 43 -7.27 -13.54 -3.53
CA PRO A 43 -8.69 -13.61 -3.82
C PRO A 43 -9.55 -13.66 -2.54
N GLU A 44 -9.03 -14.23 -1.45
CA GLU A 44 -9.73 -14.29 -0.17
C GLU A 44 -9.97 -12.88 0.37
N LYS A 45 -8.92 -12.04 0.35
CA LYS A 45 -9.00 -10.65 0.81
C LYS A 45 -9.96 -9.81 -0.04
N ILE A 46 -9.99 -10.05 -1.36
CA ILE A 46 -10.90 -9.36 -2.27
C ILE A 46 -12.36 -9.83 -2.07
N GLN A 47 -12.60 -11.10 -1.74
CA GLN A 47 -13.96 -11.58 -1.46
C GLN A 47 -14.54 -11.01 -0.15
N GLU A 48 -13.70 -10.68 0.84
CA GLU A 48 -14.16 -10.06 2.09
C GLU A 48 -14.68 -8.62 1.91
N ILE A 49 -14.34 -7.96 0.80
CA ILE A 49 -14.64 -6.53 0.56
C ILE A 49 -15.61 -6.29 -0.59
N LEU A 50 -16.07 -7.34 -1.27
CA LEU A 50 -17.12 -7.32 -2.29
C LEU A 50 -18.49 -7.63 -1.67
#